data_AF-A0A4Q2ZNW9-F1
#
_entry.id   AF-A0A4Q2ZNW9-F1
#
_cell.length_a   1.000
_cell.length_b   1.000
_cell.length_c   1.000
_cell.angle_alpha   90.00
_cell.angle_beta   90.00
_cell.angle_gamma   90.00
#
_symmetry.space_group_name_H-M   'P 1'
#
loop_
_entity.id
_entity.type
_entity.pdbx_description
1 polymer ?
#
loop_
_entity_poly.entity_id
_entity_poly.type
_entity_poly.pdbx_seq_one_letter_code
_entity_poly.pdbx_strand_id
1 'polypeptide(L)'
;MTAAIQALRSYLQSYYDTVFQRSYFISVLAMMTILITANYAIPSLQAENFWHSLLLDYLRYGIPFALAYLLQQIHSNSNMRLIREPWFWTLLVLAPALFALRVNIEFNQSDFTTMAGSRHFKLISCLISYAVKILVLVVPVMLLWWVKDRRQMKLYGFQSQDNWRLYALLL
;
A
#
# COMPACT_ATOMS: atom_id res chain seq x y z
N MET A 1 28.21 -23.68 -6.48
CA MET A 1 26.92 -23.37 -7.15
C MET A 1 25.81 -24.35 -6.75
N THR A 2 26.07 -25.66 -6.68
CA THR A 2 25.09 -26.70 -6.30
C THR A 2 24.54 -26.56 -4.86
N ALA A 3 25.37 -26.16 -3.90
CA ALA A 3 24.95 -25.97 -2.50
C ALA A 3 23.93 -24.83 -2.31
N ALA A 4 24.05 -23.73 -3.07
CA ALA A 4 23.13 -22.58 -2.98
C ALA A 4 21.74 -22.93 -3.53
N ILE A 5 21.70 -23.66 -4.65
CA ILE A 5 20.45 -24.14 -5.24
C ILE A 5 19.74 -25.12 -4.29
N GLN A 6 20.49 -25.98 -3.62
CA GLN A 6 19.94 -26.94 -2.67
C GLN A 6 19.38 -26.26 -1.41
N ALA A 7 20.07 -25.22 -0.90
CA ALA A 7 19.58 -24.41 0.22
C ALA A 7 18.33 -23.59 -0.15
N LEU A 8 18.28 -23.02 -1.36
CA LEU A 8 17.09 -22.32 -1.88
C LEU A 8 15.91 -23.28 -1.97
N ARG A 9 16.12 -24.49 -2.51
CA ARG A 9 15.08 -25.51 -2.65
C ARG A 9 14.54 -25.94 -1.30
N SER A 10 15.40 -26.23 -0.33
CA SER A 10 14.94 -26.63 1.02
C SER A 10 14.20 -25.50 1.73
N TYR A 11 14.63 -24.25 1.54
CA TYR A 11 13.93 -23.08 2.06
C TYR A 11 12.54 -22.92 1.44
N LEU A 12 12.44 -22.99 0.12
CA LEU A 12 11.16 -22.90 -0.60
C LEU A 12 10.22 -24.03 -0.17
N GLN A 13 10.71 -25.26 -0.08
CA GLN A 13 9.91 -26.41 0.31
C GLN A 13 9.42 -26.27 1.76
N SER A 14 10.30 -25.88 2.68
CA SER A 14 9.91 -25.59 4.07
C SER A 14 8.88 -24.46 4.16
N TYR A 15 9.02 -23.40 3.37
CA TYR A 15 8.05 -22.30 3.32
C TYR A 15 6.68 -22.76 2.80
N TYR A 16 6.66 -23.56 1.73
CA TYR A 16 5.41 -24.11 1.18
C TYR A 16 4.72 -25.07 2.15
N ASP A 17 5.48 -25.85 2.90
CA ASP A 17 4.91 -26.83 3.83
C ASP A 17 4.45 -26.20 5.15
N THR A 18 5.09 -25.11 5.60
CA THR A 18 4.83 -24.52 6.94
C THR A 18 4.03 -23.23 6.91
N VAL A 19 4.19 -22.41 5.87
CA VAL A 19 3.63 -21.04 5.82
C VAL A 19 2.57 -20.90 4.74
N PHE A 20 2.71 -21.60 3.61
CA PHE A 20 1.81 -21.45 2.48
C PHE A 20 0.46 -22.15 2.72
N GLN A 21 -0.56 -21.36 3.00
CA GLN A 21 -1.94 -21.83 3.06
C GLN A 21 -2.60 -21.68 1.69
N ARG A 22 -2.78 -22.81 0.98
CA ARG A 22 -3.40 -22.83 -0.36
C ARG A 22 -4.79 -22.19 -0.37
N SER A 23 -5.60 -22.41 0.67
CA SER A 23 -6.92 -21.79 0.84
C SER A 23 -6.84 -20.27 0.87
N TYR A 24 -5.93 -19.72 1.68
CA TYR A 24 -5.67 -18.27 1.75
C TYR A 24 -5.32 -17.69 0.39
N PHE A 25 -4.39 -18.32 -0.33
CA PHE A 25 -3.99 -17.88 -1.67
C PHE A 25 -5.16 -17.86 -2.67
N ILE A 26 -5.99 -18.92 -2.69
CA ILE A 26 -7.18 -18.99 -3.56
C ILE A 26 -8.18 -17.89 -3.19
N SER A 27 -8.42 -17.66 -1.89
CA SER A 27 -9.31 -16.59 -1.44
C SER A 27 -8.81 -15.21 -1.84
N VAL A 28 -7.50 -14.95 -1.75
CA VAL A 28 -6.89 -13.68 -2.22
C VAL A 28 -7.08 -13.52 -3.73
N LEU A 29 -6.84 -14.56 -4.53
CA LEU A 29 -7.05 -14.52 -5.97
C LEU A 29 -8.51 -14.24 -6.34
N ALA A 30 -9.45 -14.91 -5.66
CA ALA A 30 -10.88 -14.69 -5.87
C ALA A 30 -11.28 -13.25 -5.54
N MET A 31 -10.83 -12.73 -4.38
CA MET A 31 -11.05 -11.34 -3.98
C MET A 31 -10.50 -10.36 -5.02
N MET A 32 -9.25 -10.54 -5.46
CA MET A 32 -8.63 -9.69 -6.49
C MET A 32 -9.42 -9.71 -7.81
N THR A 33 -9.87 -10.89 -8.23
CA THR A 33 -10.66 -11.04 -9.47
C THR A 33 -11.98 -10.28 -9.37
N ILE A 34 -12.68 -10.38 -8.23
CA ILE A 34 -13.93 -9.64 -7.98
C ILE A 34 -13.68 -8.14 -7.99
N LEU A 35 -12.64 -7.66 -7.28
CA LEU A 35 -12.32 -6.25 -7.19
C LEU A 35 -11.94 -5.64 -8.54
N ILE A 36 -11.12 -6.35 -9.33
CA ILE A 36 -10.76 -5.92 -10.68
C ILE A 36 -12.00 -5.86 -11.57
N THR A 37 -12.81 -6.93 -11.57
CA THR A 37 -14.03 -6.99 -12.37
C THR A 37 -14.98 -5.85 -11.99
N ALA A 38 -15.22 -5.62 -10.70
CA ALA A 38 -16.06 -4.54 -10.21
C ALA A 38 -15.52 -3.16 -10.60
N ASN A 39 -14.20 -2.96 -10.49
CA ASN A 39 -13.54 -1.71 -10.84
C ASN A 39 -13.65 -1.34 -12.33
N TYR A 40 -13.73 -2.34 -13.22
CA TYR A 40 -13.94 -2.12 -14.66
C TYR A 40 -15.41 -2.14 -15.08
N ALA A 41 -16.29 -2.80 -14.32
CA ALA A 41 -17.72 -2.86 -14.62
C ALA A 41 -18.47 -1.57 -14.21
N ILE A 42 -18.01 -0.88 -13.16
CA ILE A 42 -18.61 0.36 -12.71
C ILE A 42 -18.04 1.51 -13.56
N PRO A 43 -18.88 2.24 -14.32
CA PRO A 43 -18.41 3.41 -15.07
C PRO A 43 -17.80 4.41 -14.09
N SER A 44 -16.73 5.09 -14.49
CA SER A 44 -16.08 6.09 -13.65
C SER A 44 -17.10 7.14 -13.24
N LEU A 45 -17.54 7.10 -11.99
CA LEU A 45 -18.42 8.09 -11.39
C LEU A 45 -17.64 9.41 -11.37
N GLN A 46 -17.97 10.31 -12.30
CA GLN A 46 -17.44 11.66 -12.27
C GLN A 46 -18.13 12.38 -11.11
N ALA A 47 -17.35 12.66 -10.06
CA ALA A 47 -17.85 13.43 -8.93
C ALA A 47 -17.87 14.91 -9.29
N GLU A 48 -19.02 15.55 -9.08
CA GLU A 48 -19.17 16.99 -9.30
C GLU A 48 -18.51 17.83 -8.20
N ASN A 49 -18.33 17.24 -7.01
CA ASN A 49 -17.84 17.92 -5.82
C ASN A 49 -16.63 17.19 -5.22
N PHE A 50 -15.66 17.97 -4.71
CA PHE A 50 -14.45 17.46 -4.05
C PHE A 50 -14.77 16.42 -2.96
N TRP A 51 -15.74 16.70 -2.09
CA TRP A 51 -16.12 15.77 -1.01
C TRP A 51 -16.71 14.46 -1.52
N HIS A 52 -17.45 14.51 -2.62
CA HIS A 52 -18.02 13.31 -3.24
C HIS A 52 -16.92 12.48 -3.90
N SER A 53 -15.97 13.14 -4.58
CA SER A 53 -14.79 12.52 -5.18
C SER A 53 -13.92 11.84 -4.12
N LEU A 54 -13.67 12.55 -3.01
CA LEU A 54 -12.90 12.03 -1.88
C LEU A 54 -13.56 10.81 -1.25
N LEU A 55 -14.88 10.84 -1.05
CA LEU A 55 -15.61 9.69 -0.48
C LEU A 55 -15.58 8.48 -1.42
N LEU A 56 -15.78 8.68 -2.73
CA LEU A 56 -15.74 7.61 -3.72
C LEU A 56 -14.35 6.98 -3.79
N ASP A 57 -13.29 7.79 -3.83
CA ASP A 57 -11.92 7.28 -3.82
C ASP A 57 -11.58 6.61 -2.50
N TYR A 58 -12.05 7.15 -1.37
CA TYR A 58 -11.88 6.52 -0.06
C TYR A 58 -12.48 5.12 -0.03
N LEU A 59 -13.70 4.94 -0.55
CA LEU A 59 -14.34 3.62 -0.62
C LEU A 59 -13.60 2.70 -1.61
N ARG A 60 -13.17 3.24 -2.75
CA ARG A 60 -12.45 2.49 -3.79
C ARG A 60 -11.13 1.91 -3.28
N TYR A 61 -10.39 2.63 -2.45
CA TYR A 61 -9.17 2.12 -1.82
C TYR A 61 -9.44 1.37 -0.51
N GLY A 62 -10.43 1.83 0.27
CA GLY A 62 -10.76 1.31 1.59
C GLY A 62 -11.36 -0.08 1.56
N ILE A 63 -12.24 -0.38 0.59
CA ILE A 63 -12.87 -1.69 0.47
C ILE A 63 -11.83 -2.79 0.20
N PRO A 64 -10.97 -2.70 -0.83
CA PRO A 64 -9.88 -3.67 -1.04
C PRO A 64 -8.97 -3.83 0.19
N PHE A 65 -8.63 -2.71 0.83
CA PHE A 65 -7.72 -2.70 1.96
C PHE A 65 -8.31 -3.42 3.17
N ALA A 66 -9.57 -3.10 3.52
CA ALA A 66 -10.27 -3.74 4.62
C ALA A 66 -10.54 -5.24 4.35
N LEU A 67 -10.93 -5.58 3.12
CA LEU A 67 -11.15 -6.98 2.73
C LEU A 67 -9.87 -7.80 2.84
N ALA A 68 -8.72 -7.26 2.44
CA ALA A 68 -7.44 -7.94 2.56
C ALA A 68 -7.11 -8.30 4.03
N TYR A 69 -7.31 -7.37 4.96
CA TYR A 69 -7.11 -7.63 6.39
C TYR A 69 -8.12 -8.61 6.97
N LEU A 70 -9.39 -8.51 6.57
CA LEU A 70 -10.43 -9.43 7.00
C LEU A 70 -10.09 -10.86 6.54
N LEU A 71 -9.68 -11.02 5.28
CA LEU A 71 -9.29 -12.30 4.70
C LEU A 71 -8.04 -12.87 5.36
N GLN A 72 -7.06 -12.02 5.69
CA GLN A 72 -5.90 -12.39 6.50
C GLN A 72 -6.31 -12.89 7.90
N GLN A 73 -7.28 -12.23 8.54
CA GLN A 73 -7.74 -12.61 9.88
C GLN A 73 -8.50 -13.95 9.87
N ILE A 74 -9.29 -14.23 8.82
CA ILE A 74 -10.01 -15.51 8.69
C ILE A 74 -9.02 -16.69 8.62
N HIS A 75 -7.90 -16.52 7.93
CA HIS A 75 -6.93 -17.59 7.69
C HIS A 75 -5.82 -17.64 8.74
N SER A 76 -5.51 -16.52 9.37
CA SER A 76 -4.59 -16.49 10.49
C SER A 76 -5.29 -17.03 11.73
N ASN A 77 -5.02 -18.29 12.06
CA ASN A 77 -5.41 -18.95 13.33
C ASN A 77 -4.87 -18.24 14.60
N SER A 78 -4.23 -17.08 14.46
CA SER A 78 -3.76 -16.28 15.57
C SER A 78 -4.92 -15.45 16.17
N ASN A 79 -5.34 -15.88 17.36
CA ASN A 79 -6.23 -15.19 18.31
C ASN A 79 -6.29 -13.66 18.12
N MET A 80 -7.18 -13.13 17.27
CA MET A 80 -7.65 -11.73 17.09
C MET A 80 -6.74 -10.56 17.53
N ARG A 81 -5.41 -10.74 17.56
CA ARG A 81 -4.46 -9.79 18.17
C ARG A 81 -4.43 -8.51 17.37
N LEU A 82 -4.56 -8.64 16.05
CA LEU A 82 -4.57 -7.52 15.11
C LEU A 82 -5.77 -6.59 15.38
N ILE A 83 -6.98 -7.14 15.50
CA ILE A 83 -8.21 -6.37 15.72
C ILE A 83 -8.24 -5.69 17.09
N ARG A 84 -7.59 -6.30 18.09
CA ARG A 84 -7.50 -5.74 19.45
C ARG A 84 -6.55 -4.55 19.55
N GLU A 85 -5.63 -4.39 18.59
CA GLU A 85 -4.67 -3.29 18.61
C GLU A 85 -5.36 -2.00 18.12
N PRO A 86 -5.45 -0.93 18.92
CA PRO A 86 -6.14 0.30 18.51
C PRO A 86 -5.47 0.95 17.28
N TRP A 87 -4.16 0.77 17.14
CA TRP A 87 -3.39 1.22 15.98
C TRP A 87 -3.79 0.55 14.67
N PHE A 88 -4.31 -0.67 14.72
CA PHE A 88 -4.83 -1.33 13.52
C PHE A 88 -5.99 -0.53 12.94
N TRP A 89 -6.92 -0.08 13.77
CA TRP A 89 -8.06 0.72 13.34
C TRP A 89 -7.64 2.09 12.80
N THR A 90 -6.64 2.71 13.43
CA THR A 90 -6.05 3.95 12.91
C THR A 90 -5.47 3.74 11.52
N LEU A 91 -4.70 2.66 11.29
CA LEU A 91 -4.16 2.35 9.96
C LEU A 91 -5.25 2.00 8.95
N LEU A 92 -6.26 1.24 9.38
CA LEU A 92 -7.37 0.81 8.55
C LEU A 92 -8.16 1.98 7.96
N VAL A 93 -8.36 3.04 8.76
CA VAL A 93 -9.09 4.24 8.34
C VAL A 93 -8.15 5.24 7.65
N LEU A 94 -6.97 5.47 8.23
CA LEU A 94 -6.10 6.54 7.78
C LEU A 94 -5.40 6.22 6.46
N ALA A 95 -5.00 4.96 6.21
CA ALA A 95 -4.31 4.64 4.97
C ALA A 95 -5.22 4.90 3.74
N PRO A 96 -6.47 4.42 3.67
CA PRO A 96 -7.39 4.77 2.59
C PRO A 96 -7.66 6.28 2.49
N ALA A 97 -7.74 7.00 3.62
CA ALA A 97 -7.91 8.46 3.63
C ALA A 97 -6.74 9.19 2.97
N LEU A 98 -5.51 8.78 3.27
CA LEU A 98 -4.30 9.36 2.67
C LEU A 98 -4.22 9.08 1.17
N PHE A 99 -4.59 7.87 0.73
CA PHE A 99 -4.64 7.53 -0.69
C PHE A 99 -5.72 8.31 -1.44
N ALA A 100 -6.92 8.44 -0.86
CA ALA A 100 -8.00 9.23 -1.43
C ALA A 100 -7.60 10.71 -1.55
N LEU A 101 -7.01 11.27 -0.49
CA LEU A 101 -6.57 12.66 -0.45
C LEU A 101 -5.42 12.92 -1.45
N ARG A 102 -4.48 11.98 -1.61
CA ARG A 102 -3.44 12.04 -2.66
C ARG A 102 -4.02 12.13 -4.07
N VAL A 103 -5.08 11.37 -4.35
CA VAL A 103 -5.71 11.36 -5.69
C VAL A 103 -6.43 12.67 -5.96
N ASN A 104 -7.14 13.19 -4.96
CA ASN A 104 -7.97 14.39 -5.07
C ASN A 104 -7.19 15.71 -5.00
N ILE A 105 -5.93 15.70 -4.54
CA ILE A 105 -5.06 16.88 -4.61
C ILE A 105 -4.51 17.00 -6.02
N GLU A 106 -5.14 17.83 -6.83
CA GLU A 106 -4.60 18.29 -8.09
C GLU A 106 -4.00 19.67 -7.90
N PHE A 107 -2.71 19.82 -8.20
CA PHE A 107 -2.10 21.14 -8.27
C PHE A 107 -2.66 21.84 -9.52
N ASN A 108 -3.62 22.75 -9.29
CA ASN A 108 -4.42 23.35 -10.34
C ASN A 108 -3.52 24.12 -11.31
N GLN A 109 -3.47 23.67 -12.56
CA GLN A 109 -2.64 24.28 -13.62
C GLN A 109 -3.19 25.66 -14.05
N SER A 110 -4.42 25.99 -13.67
CA SER A 110 -5.12 27.23 -14.05
C SER A 110 -4.44 28.50 -13.55
N ASP A 111 -3.69 28.44 -12.46
CA ASP A 111 -3.06 29.63 -11.87
C ASP A 111 -1.77 30.02 -12.60
N PHE A 112 -1.25 29.13 -13.45
CA PHE A 112 0.00 29.36 -14.19
C PHE A 112 -0.16 29.38 -15.72
N THR A 113 -1.34 29.05 -16.25
CA THR A 113 -1.64 29.11 -17.68
C THR A 113 -1.66 30.52 -18.25
N THR A 114 -1.74 31.55 -17.40
CA THR A 114 -1.61 32.96 -17.80
C THR A 114 -0.16 33.40 -18.05
N MET A 115 0.86 32.62 -17.66
CA MET A 115 2.26 33.06 -17.77
C MET A 115 3.19 32.27 -18.68
N ALA A 116 2.85 31.06 -19.18
CA ALA A 116 3.78 30.34 -20.05
C ALA A 116 3.13 29.35 -21.04
N GLY A 117 3.02 29.75 -22.31
CA GLY A 117 2.60 28.90 -23.43
C GLY A 117 3.65 27.89 -23.92
N SER A 118 4.66 27.52 -23.11
CA SER A 118 5.74 26.63 -23.53
C SER A 118 5.52 25.19 -23.04
N ARG A 119 5.77 24.19 -23.91
CA ARG A 119 5.65 22.74 -23.58
C ARG A 119 6.47 22.34 -22.35
N HIS A 120 7.57 23.03 -22.08
CA HIS A 120 8.44 22.80 -20.91
C HIS A 120 7.73 23.10 -19.59
N PHE A 121 6.84 24.09 -19.56
CA PHE A 121 6.12 24.48 -18.36
C PHE A 121 5.10 23.40 -17.93
N LYS A 122 4.46 22.73 -18.90
CA LYS A 122 3.53 21.62 -18.64
C LYS A 122 4.22 20.39 -18.03
N LEU A 123 5.48 20.13 -18.41
CA LEU A 123 6.27 19.04 -17.83
C LEU A 123 6.67 19.36 -16.39
N ILE A 124 7.11 20.59 -16.13
CA ILE A 124 7.50 21.05 -14.79
C ILE A 124 6.30 21.02 -13.84
N SER A 125 5.14 21.52 -14.25
CA SER A 125 3.92 21.50 -13.43
C SER A 125 3.44 20.06 -13.13
N CYS A 126 3.59 19.15 -14.09
CA CYS A 126 3.32 17.73 -13.88
C CYS A 126 4.25 17.12 -12.82
N LEU A 127 5.57 17.38 -12.92
CA LEU A 127 6.56 16.91 -11.95
C LEU A 127 6.29 17.45 -10.54
N ILE A 128 5.96 18.75 -10.42
CA ILE A 128 5.61 19.37 -9.13
C ILE A 128 4.34 18.75 -8.56
N SER A 129 3.30 18.54 -9.37
CA SER A 129 2.06 17.88 -8.93
C SER A 129 2.33 16.46 -8.39
N TYR A 130 3.15 15.67 -9.08
CA TYR A 130 3.57 14.36 -8.58
C TYR A 130 4.39 14.45 -7.28
N ALA A 131 5.32 15.40 -7.18
CA ALA A 131 6.12 15.60 -5.98
C ALA A 131 5.24 15.98 -4.77
N VAL A 132 4.27 16.87 -4.96
CA VAL A 132 3.29 17.24 -3.93
C VAL A 132 2.45 16.03 -3.52
N LYS A 133 1.93 15.25 -4.49
CA LYS A 133 1.18 14.02 -4.22
C LYS A 133 1.99 12.99 -3.40
N ILE A 134 3.29 12.88 -3.66
CA ILE A 134 4.19 12.01 -2.88
C ILE A 134 4.40 12.57 -1.47
N LEU A 135 4.71 13.87 -1.33
CA LEU A 135 4.91 14.51 -0.03
C LEU A 135 3.68 14.38 0.87
N VAL A 136 2.50 14.61 0.31
CA VAL A 136 1.21 14.46 0.99
C VAL A 136 1.00 13.05 1.54
N LEU A 137 1.55 12.02 0.90
CA LEU A 137 1.45 10.65 1.37
C LEU A 137 2.59 10.29 2.35
N VAL A 138 3.82 10.69 2.04
CA VAL A 138 5.02 10.34 2.83
C VAL A 138 5.03 11.05 4.18
N VAL A 139 4.69 12.33 4.24
CA VAL A 139 4.75 13.11 5.48
C VAL A 139 3.83 12.53 6.56
N PRO A 140 2.54 12.25 6.30
CA PRO A 140 1.66 11.65 7.31
C PRO A 140 2.08 10.24 7.71
N VAL A 141 2.56 9.43 6.77
CA VAL A 141 3.07 8.07 7.07
C VAL A 141 4.29 8.14 7.98
N MET A 142 5.24 9.05 7.69
CA MET A 142 6.43 9.27 8.53
C MET A 142 6.05 9.80 9.91
N LEU A 143 5.06 10.70 10.02
CA LEU A 143 4.55 11.19 11.30
C LEU A 143 3.90 10.08 12.12
N LEU A 144 3.06 9.24 11.50
CA LEU A 144 2.48 8.07 12.16
C LEU A 144 3.54 7.12 12.68
N TRP A 145 4.53 6.80 11.85
CA TRP A 145 5.64 5.93 12.23
C TRP A 145 6.48 6.53 13.35
N TRP A 146 6.72 7.84 13.32
CA TRP A 146 7.37 8.52 14.43
C TRP A 146 6.56 8.32 15.71
N VAL A 147 5.25 8.58 15.70
CA VAL A 147 4.42 8.48 16.91
C VAL A 147 4.32 7.05 17.42
N LYS A 148 4.10 6.07 16.53
CA LYS A 148 3.91 4.65 16.89
C LYS A 148 5.22 3.99 17.34
N ASP A 149 6.29 4.14 16.55
CA ASP A 149 7.51 3.33 16.66
C ASP A 149 8.73 4.12 17.15
N ARG A 150 8.55 5.31 17.78
CA ARG A 150 9.62 6.17 18.30
C ARG A 150 10.70 5.44 19.12
N ARG A 151 10.33 4.32 19.77
CA ARG A 151 11.21 3.52 20.64
C ARG A 151 11.59 2.15 20.07
N GLN A 152 11.01 1.74 18.94
CA GLN A 152 11.22 0.43 18.31
C GLN A 152 11.83 0.52 16.90
N MET A 153 12.44 1.65 16.54
CA MET A 153 13.16 1.86 15.26
C MET A 153 14.37 0.94 15.11
N LYS A 154 14.13 -0.35 14.90
CA LYS A 154 14.98 -1.19 14.08
C LYS A 154 14.40 -1.04 12.69
N LEU A 155 14.94 -0.11 11.89
CA LEU A 155 14.65 0.00 10.46
C LEU A 155 14.55 -1.43 9.89
N TYR A 156 13.39 -1.80 9.34
CA TYR A 156 13.07 -3.12 8.82
C TYR A 156 13.99 -3.50 7.65
N GLY A 157 15.25 -3.84 7.96
CA GLY A 157 16.35 -4.07 7.02
C GLY A 157 17.75 -3.74 7.57
N PHE A 158 17.86 -2.98 8.65
CA PHE A 158 19.12 -2.66 9.34
C PHE A 158 19.18 -3.31 10.73
N GLN A 159 18.83 -4.60 10.82
CA GLN A 159 19.39 -5.41 11.88
C GLN A 159 20.73 -5.95 11.39
N SER A 160 21.77 -5.80 12.20
CA SER A 160 22.90 -6.72 12.18
C SER A 160 22.34 -8.10 12.53
N GLN A 161 21.94 -8.85 11.51
CA GLN A 161 21.87 -10.30 11.59
C GLN A 161 23.20 -10.82 11.03
N ASP A 162 23.88 -11.66 11.81
CA ASP A 162 25.24 -12.16 11.53
C ASP A 162 25.40 -12.88 10.18
N ASN A 163 24.31 -13.20 9.48
CA ASN A 163 24.33 -13.95 8.22
C ASN A 163 23.90 -13.11 7.01
N TRP A 164 24.74 -12.15 6.62
CA TRP A 164 24.61 -11.36 5.38
C TRP A 164 24.58 -12.21 4.09
N ARG A 165 25.10 -13.43 4.13
CA ARG A 165 25.19 -14.35 2.97
C ARG A 165 23.83 -14.75 2.39
N LEU A 166 22.78 -14.79 3.20
CA LEU A 166 21.43 -15.13 2.74
C LEU A 166 20.78 -14.00 1.93
N TYR A 167 21.08 -12.74 2.25
CA TYR A 167 20.56 -11.58 1.52
C TYR A 167 21.23 -11.40 0.16
N ALA A 168 22.53 -11.66 0.05
CA ALA A 168 23.27 -11.59 -1.23
C ALA A 168 22.81 -12.64 -2.26
N LEU A 169 22.04 -13.65 -1.84
CA LEU A 169 21.45 -14.68 -2.72
C LEU A 169 19.99 -14.37 -3.11
N LEU A 170 19.34 -13.45 -2.42
CA LEU A 170 17.92 -13.07 -2.63
C LEU A 170 17.75 -11.76 -3.42
N LEU A 171 18.85 -11.04 -3.67
CA LEU A 171 18.95 -9.80 -4.44
C LEU A 171 19.55 -10.10 -5.82
#